data_AF-A0A0D0K2F1-F1
#
_entry.id   AF-A0A0D0K2F1-F1
#
_cell.length_a   1.000
_cell.length_b   1.000
_cell.length_c   1.000
_cell.angle_alpha   90.00
_cell.angle_beta   90.00
_cell.angle_gamma   90.00
#
_symmetry.space_group_name_H-M   'P 1'
#
loop_
_entity.id
_entity.type
_entity.pdbx_description
1 polymer ?
#
loop_
_entity_poly.entity_id
_entity_poly.type
_entity_poly.pdbx_seq_one_letter_code
_entity_poly.pdbx_strand_id
1 'polypeptide(L)'
;MSTCGENRVYGKRFGLVKKLFQEIWPKELTLSSPILSDAFADFPAAAGENYAEAAELILPYLTPFQCWSLWDYGILDRSADERNITGIDSARDAGALLSILDKTVGAEDVAIVPNGLDKALKHIASKSLRLESDIRYQRLLTLSRR
;
A
#
# COMPACT_ATOMS: atom_id res chain seq x y z
N MET A 1 -8.21 27.00 -2.26
CA MET A 1 -8.40 27.07 -0.79
C MET A 1 -9.66 26.29 -0.41
N SER A 2 -9.57 24.96 -0.29
CA SER A 2 -10.69 24.09 0.15
C SER A 2 -10.27 22.92 1.06
N THR A 3 -8.97 22.77 1.35
CA THR A 3 -8.39 21.56 1.97
C THR A 3 -8.68 21.39 3.47
N CYS A 4 -9.06 22.45 4.18
CA CYS A 4 -9.21 22.39 5.64
C CYS A 4 -10.52 21.73 6.11
N GLY A 5 -11.56 21.73 5.27
CA GLY A 5 -12.87 21.13 5.58
C GLY A 5 -12.92 19.63 5.27
N GLU A 6 -12.34 19.22 4.15
CA GLU A 6 -12.29 17.82 3.70
C GLU A 6 -11.43 16.95 4.62
N ASN A 7 -10.21 17.39 4.99
CA ASN A 7 -9.32 16.59 5.85
C ASN A 7 -9.93 16.23 7.21
N ARG A 8 -10.78 17.10 7.79
CA ARG A 8 -11.50 16.81 9.04
C ARG A 8 -12.56 15.72 8.89
N VAL A 9 -13.15 15.57 7.70
CA VAL A 9 -14.16 14.54 7.41
C VAL A 9 -13.47 13.20 7.13
N TYR A 10 -12.37 13.20 6.37
CA TYR A 10 -11.58 11.98 6.11
C TYR A 10 -11.01 11.37 7.39
N GLY A 11 -10.44 12.17 8.30
CA GLY A 11 -9.96 11.67 9.60
C GLY A 11 -11.06 11.06 10.47
N LYS A 12 -12.27 11.65 10.48
CA LYS A 12 -13.43 11.08 11.20
C LYS A 12 -13.92 9.76 10.60
N ARG A 13 -13.94 9.65 9.26
CA ARG A 13 -14.32 8.41 8.57
C ARG A 13 -13.31 7.30 8.84
N PHE A 14 -12.01 7.60 8.72
CA PHE A 14 -10.97 6.63 9.01
C PHE A 14 -11.03 6.15 10.47
N GLY A 15 -11.29 7.05 11.43
CA GLY A 15 -11.47 6.67 12.83
C GLY A 15 -12.57 5.62 13.06
N LEU A 16 -13.69 5.70 12.32
CA LEU A 16 -14.75 4.68 12.39
C LEU A 16 -14.32 3.35 11.78
N VAL A 17 -13.65 3.38 10.63
CA VAL A 17 -13.14 2.16 9.98
C VAL A 17 -12.09 1.49 10.85
N LYS A 18 -11.17 2.27 11.42
CA LYS A 18 -10.19 1.77 12.39
C LYS A 18 -10.87 1.07 13.56
N LYS A 19 -11.92 1.67 14.14
CA LYS A 19 -12.70 1.07 15.23
C LYS A 19 -13.38 -0.23 14.80
N LEU A 20 -13.97 -0.27 13.60
CA LEU A 20 -14.52 -1.50 13.01
C LEU A 20 -13.45 -2.59 12.94
N PHE A 21 -12.27 -2.29 12.39
CA PHE A 21 -11.17 -3.25 12.31
C PHE A 21 -10.71 -3.71 13.68
N GLN A 22 -10.68 -2.83 14.68
CA GLN A 22 -10.18 -3.14 16.02
C GLN A 22 -11.16 -3.96 16.86
N GLU A 23 -12.45 -3.62 16.83
CA GLU A 23 -13.45 -4.15 17.76
C GLU A 23 -14.40 -5.19 17.16
N ILE A 24 -14.65 -5.12 15.85
CA ILE A 24 -15.73 -5.90 15.20
C ILE A 24 -15.17 -6.87 14.17
N TRP A 25 -14.16 -6.46 13.41
CA TRP A 25 -13.61 -7.26 12.32
C TRP A 25 -12.98 -8.56 12.85
N PRO A 26 -13.25 -9.71 12.19
CA PRO A 26 -12.74 -10.98 12.68
C PRO A 26 -11.20 -11.01 12.65
N LYS A 27 -10.60 -11.54 13.72
CA LYS A 27 -9.15 -11.55 13.93
C LYS A 27 -8.48 -12.80 13.39
N GLU A 28 -9.27 -13.74 12.92
CA GLU A 28 -8.83 -14.99 12.35
C GLU A 28 -8.14 -14.73 10.99
N LEU A 29 -6.87 -15.12 10.89
CA LEU A 29 -6.09 -15.00 9.65
C LEU A 29 -6.59 -15.93 8.52
N THR A 30 -7.54 -16.82 8.83
CA THR A 30 -8.20 -17.69 7.84
C THR A 30 -9.03 -16.90 6.82
N LEU A 31 -9.30 -15.61 7.07
CA LEU A 31 -9.94 -14.71 6.12
C LEU A 31 -9.00 -14.19 5.02
N SER A 32 -7.70 -14.42 5.14
CA SER A 32 -6.74 -13.99 4.14
C SER A 32 -7.00 -14.70 2.81
N SER A 33 -7.29 -13.93 1.77
CA SER A 33 -7.61 -14.45 0.43
C SER A 33 -7.23 -13.44 -0.66
N PRO A 34 -6.97 -13.90 -1.89
CA PRO A 34 -6.65 -13.01 -3.00
C PRO A 34 -7.77 -11.99 -3.28
N ILE A 35 -9.03 -12.39 -3.15
CA ILE A 35 -10.21 -11.51 -3.36
C ILE A 35 -10.24 -10.40 -2.31
N LEU A 36 -9.96 -10.75 -1.05
CA LEU A 36 -9.93 -9.75 0.03
C LEU A 36 -8.73 -8.80 -0.13
N SER A 37 -7.59 -9.32 -0.59
CA SER A 37 -6.39 -8.52 -0.84
C SER A 37 -6.62 -7.49 -1.95
N ASP A 38 -7.28 -7.91 -3.02
CA ASP A 38 -7.70 -7.02 -4.12
C ASP A 38 -8.65 -5.92 -3.62
N ALA A 39 -9.66 -6.30 -2.84
CA ALA A 39 -10.61 -5.34 -2.25
C ALA A 39 -9.98 -4.36 -1.25
N PHE A 40 -8.81 -4.68 -0.69
CA PHE A 40 -8.07 -3.82 0.24
C PHE A 40 -6.89 -3.08 -0.40
N ALA A 41 -6.60 -3.30 -1.69
CA ALA A 41 -5.39 -2.79 -2.32
C ALA A 41 -5.31 -1.25 -2.28
N ASP A 42 -6.42 -0.56 -2.55
CA ASP A 42 -6.52 0.91 -2.56
C ASP A 42 -6.86 1.53 -1.20
N PHE A 43 -7.21 0.71 -0.21
CA PHE A 43 -7.67 1.18 1.11
C PHE A 43 -6.66 2.11 1.80
N PRO A 44 -5.34 1.82 1.82
CA PRO A 44 -4.36 2.71 2.42
C PRO A 44 -4.31 4.08 1.73
N ALA A 45 -4.38 4.11 0.39
CA ALA A 45 -4.40 5.35 -0.36
C ALA A 45 -5.67 6.16 -0.09
N ALA A 46 -6.82 5.49 0.02
CA ALA A 46 -8.10 6.12 0.36
C ALA A 46 -8.11 6.72 1.79
N ALA A 47 -7.24 6.26 2.69
CA ALA A 47 -7.09 6.79 4.04
C ALA A 47 -6.26 8.10 4.12
N GLY A 48 -5.62 8.51 3.02
CA GLY A 48 -4.87 9.76 2.90
C GLY A 48 -3.75 9.88 3.94
N GLU A 49 -3.80 10.91 4.79
CA GLU A 49 -2.81 11.16 5.84
C GLU A 49 -2.63 9.99 6.83
N ASN A 50 -3.58 9.05 6.88
CA ASN A 50 -3.50 7.87 7.73
C ASN A 50 -3.00 6.62 6.99
N TYR A 51 -2.33 6.78 5.84
CA TYR A 51 -1.88 5.70 4.97
C TYR A 51 -1.21 4.56 5.74
N ALA A 52 -0.17 4.88 6.53
CA ALA A 52 0.56 3.86 7.27
C ALA A 52 -0.31 3.11 8.29
N GLU A 53 -1.20 3.82 8.97
CA GLU A 53 -2.10 3.22 9.96
C GLU A 53 -3.16 2.33 9.28
N ALA A 54 -3.68 2.77 8.13
CA ALA A 54 -4.60 1.98 7.32
C ALA A 54 -3.94 0.69 6.80
N ALA A 55 -2.70 0.79 6.32
CA ALA A 55 -1.90 -0.35 5.90
C ALA A 55 -1.70 -1.37 7.04
N GLU A 56 -1.36 -0.90 8.24
CA GLU A 56 -1.19 -1.75 9.44
C GLU A 56 -2.45 -2.57 9.77
N LEU A 57 -3.65 -2.02 9.53
CA LEU A 57 -4.91 -2.73 9.78
C LEU A 57 -5.15 -3.89 8.80
N ILE A 58 -4.80 -3.70 7.53
CA ILE A 58 -5.10 -4.69 6.48
C ILE A 58 -3.98 -5.70 6.26
N LEU A 59 -2.73 -5.35 6.61
CA LEU A 59 -1.53 -6.18 6.39
C LEU A 59 -1.67 -7.66 6.78
N PRO A 60 -2.30 -8.02 7.92
CA PRO A 60 -2.48 -9.42 8.30
C PRO A 60 -3.35 -10.24 7.35
N TYR A 61 -4.20 -9.58 6.56
CA TYR A 61 -5.17 -10.20 5.67
C TYR A 61 -4.71 -10.23 4.20
N LEU A 62 -3.59 -9.56 3.90
CA LEU A 62 -3.04 -9.49 2.55
C LEU A 62 -2.28 -10.77 2.19
N THR A 63 -2.56 -11.27 0.99
CA THR A 63 -1.87 -12.36 0.32
C THR A 63 -1.56 -11.96 -1.11
N PRO A 64 -0.68 -12.71 -1.80
CA PRO A 64 -0.47 -12.49 -3.22
C PRO A 64 -1.77 -12.58 -4.02
N PHE A 65 -1.98 -11.62 -4.90
CA PHE A 65 -3.17 -11.52 -5.75
C PHE A 65 -2.80 -11.01 -7.15
N GLN A 66 -3.78 -10.93 -8.04
CA GLN A 66 -3.59 -10.56 -9.44
C GLN A 66 -3.52 -9.03 -9.60
N CYS A 67 -2.48 -8.40 -9.04
CA CYS A 67 -2.24 -6.97 -9.13
C CYS A 67 -1.36 -6.61 -10.32
N TRP A 68 -1.89 -5.84 -11.27
CA TRP A 68 -1.21 -5.58 -12.55
C TRP A 68 -0.47 -4.25 -12.55
N SER A 69 -0.81 -3.32 -11.66
CA SER A 69 -0.16 -2.01 -11.64
C SER A 69 -0.29 -1.27 -10.31
N LEU A 70 0.52 -0.22 -10.14
CA LEU A 70 0.39 0.68 -8.99
C LEU A 70 -0.94 1.47 -8.94
N TRP A 71 -1.78 1.41 -10.00
CA TRP A 71 -3.15 1.94 -9.96
C TRP A 71 -4.04 1.17 -9.01
N ASP A 72 -3.83 -0.15 -8.92
CA ASP A 72 -4.66 -1.03 -8.11
C ASP A 72 -4.46 -0.72 -6.61
N TYR A 73 -3.30 -0.18 -6.25
CA TYR A 73 -3.02 0.32 -4.89
C TYR A 73 -3.49 1.78 -4.65
N GLY A 74 -4.04 2.45 -5.66
CA GLY A 74 -4.50 3.84 -5.56
C GLY A 74 -3.39 4.88 -5.38
N ILE A 75 -2.10 4.53 -5.61
CA ILE A 75 -0.96 5.43 -5.34
C ILE A 75 -0.43 6.16 -6.58
N LEU A 76 -0.92 5.82 -7.78
CA LEU A 76 -0.67 6.60 -8.99
C LEU A 76 -1.77 7.64 -9.20
N ASP A 77 -1.39 8.81 -9.71
CA ASP A 77 -2.32 9.89 -10.05
C ASP A 77 -2.74 9.84 -11.54
N ARG A 78 -4.05 9.63 -11.80
CA ARG A 78 -4.65 9.53 -13.14
C ARG A 78 -4.60 10.85 -13.91
N SER A 79 -4.36 11.97 -13.24
CA SER A 79 -4.43 13.31 -13.79
C SER A 79 -3.07 13.95 -14.10
N ALA A 80 -1.99 13.45 -13.51
CA ALA A 80 -0.64 14.02 -13.63
C ALA A 80 0.31 13.04 -14.33
N ASP A 81 0.36 13.10 -15.67
CA ASP A 81 1.42 12.51 -16.52
C ASP A 81 1.84 11.07 -16.16
N GLU A 82 0.92 10.29 -15.58
CA GLU A 82 1.01 8.89 -15.11
C GLU A 82 2.28 8.53 -14.27
N ARG A 83 3.04 9.55 -13.85
CA ARG A 83 4.45 9.40 -13.46
C ARG A 83 4.78 9.79 -12.03
N ASN A 84 3.80 10.17 -11.22
CA ASN A 84 4.07 10.51 -9.81
C ASN A 84 3.32 9.59 -8.85
N ILE A 85 4.00 9.21 -7.76
CA ILE A 85 3.40 8.50 -6.63
C ILE A 85 2.93 9.54 -5.63
N THR A 86 1.67 9.45 -5.22
CA THR A 86 1.02 10.43 -4.33
C THR A 86 0.62 9.79 -3.00
N GLY A 87 0.52 10.59 -1.93
CA GLY A 87 0.06 10.14 -0.61
C GLY A 87 1.09 9.36 0.20
N ILE A 88 2.29 9.12 -0.34
CA ILE A 88 3.42 8.50 0.36
C ILE A 88 4.44 9.58 0.67
N ASP A 89 4.24 10.30 1.77
CA ASP A 89 4.99 11.51 2.06
C ASP A 89 6.02 11.36 3.18
N SER A 90 5.86 10.37 4.05
CA SER A 90 6.79 10.11 5.15
C SER A 90 7.56 8.79 5.01
N ALA A 91 8.63 8.64 5.80
CA ALA A 91 9.34 7.38 5.93
C ALA A 91 8.45 6.25 6.48
N ARG A 92 7.43 6.59 7.29
CA ARG A 92 6.46 5.63 7.81
C ARG A 92 5.56 5.10 6.70
N ASP A 93 5.04 5.98 5.85
CA ASP A 93 4.19 5.59 4.71
C ASP A 93 4.99 4.75 3.70
N ALA A 94 6.25 5.12 3.46
CA ALA A 94 7.14 4.35 2.60
C ALA A 94 7.39 2.93 3.15
N GLY A 95 7.58 2.79 4.47
CA GLY A 95 7.71 1.48 5.12
C GLY A 95 6.42 0.65 5.07
N ALA A 96 5.26 1.31 5.19
CA ALA A 96 3.96 0.67 5.06
C ALA A 96 3.71 0.17 3.62
N LEU A 97 3.97 1.02 2.61
CA LEU A 97 3.88 0.63 1.20
C LEU A 97 4.82 -0.55 0.89
N LEU A 98 6.07 -0.50 1.37
CA LEU A 98 7.00 -1.61 1.21
C LEU A 98 6.44 -2.92 1.78
N SER A 99 5.80 -2.85 2.95
CA SER A 99 5.18 -4.02 3.60
C SER A 99 4.00 -4.57 2.80
N ILE A 100 3.19 -3.70 2.20
CA ILE A 100 2.08 -4.11 1.33
C ILE A 100 2.61 -4.80 0.08
N LEU A 101 3.54 -4.17 -0.65
CA LEU A 101 4.14 -4.73 -1.86
C LEU A 101 4.83 -6.07 -1.55
N ASP A 102 5.50 -6.16 -0.40
CA ASP A 102 6.15 -7.38 0.05
C ASP A 102 5.16 -8.53 0.28
N LYS A 103 3.95 -8.24 0.77
CA LYS A 103 2.91 -9.25 1.01
C LYS A 103 2.14 -9.66 -0.23
N THR A 104 1.99 -8.76 -1.18
CA THR A 104 1.06 -8.89 -2.31
C THR A 104 1.76 -9.26 -3.61
N VAL A 105 3.04 -8.92 -3.77
CA VAL A 105 3.87 -9.42 -4.86
C VAL A 105 4.43 -10.77 -4.45
N GLY A 106 3.88 -11.83 -5.06
CA GLY A 106 4.28 -13.21 -4.79
C GLY A 106 5.78 -13.45 -4.99
N ALA A 107 6.31 -14.44 -4.28
CA ALA A 107 7.73 -14.83 -4.39
C ALA A 107 7.98 -15.93 -5.43
N GLU A 108 6.91 -16.46 -6.04
CA GLU A 108 6.96 -17.56 -7.00
C GLU A 108 7.29 -17.05 -8.41
N ASP A 109 7.84 -17.91 -9.28
CA ASP A 109 8.25 -17.52 -10.64
C ASP A 109 7.08 -17.11 -11.55
N VAL A 110 5.84 -17.45 -11.18
CA VAL A 110 4.61 -17.06 -11.89
C VAL A 110 3.90 -15.87 -11.20
N ALA A 111 4.54 -15.24 -10.20
CA ALA A 111 3.97 -14.09 -9.53
C ALA A 111 3.85 -12.91 -10.49
N ILE A 112 2.69 -12.24 -10.46
CA ILE A 112 2.50 -11.02 -11.22
C ILE A 112 3.27 -9.90 -10.54
N VAL A 113 4.18 -9.30 -11.30
CA VAL A 113 4.91 -8.10 -10.90
C VAL A 113 4.13 -6.88 -11.39
N PRO A 114 3.64 -6.00 -10.49
CA PRO A 114 2.85 -4.86 -10.90
C PRO A 114 3.71 -3.87 -11.70
N ASN A 115 3.15 -3.37 -12.80
CA ASN A 115 3.80 -2.32 -13.60
C ASN A 115 4.05 -1.08 -12.74
N GLY A 116 5.27 -0.56 -12.80
CA GLY A 116 5.75 0.56 -12.00
C GLY A 116 6.39 0.16 -10.66
N LEU A 117 6.61 -1.13 -10.38
CA LEU A 117 7.28 -1.57 -9.14
C LEU A 117 8.64 -0.88 -8.93
N ASP A 118 9.46 -0.73 -9.97
CA ASP A 118 10.76 -0.06 -9.91
C ASP A 118 10.61 1.42 -9.45
N LYS A 119 9.57 2.08 -9.92
CA LYS A 119 9.22 3.46 -9.58
C LYS A 119 8.72 3.56 -8.13
N ALA A 120 7.92 2.61 -7.65
CA ALA A 120 7.57 2.52 -6.24
C ALA A 120 8.81 2.37 -5.36
N LEU A 121 9.74 1.50 -5.73
CA LEU A 121 10.98 1.29 -4.98
C LEU A 121 11.88 2.54 -4.98
N LYS A 122 11.99 3.25 -6.11
CA LYS A 122 12.69 4.55 -6.16
C LYS A 122 12.02 5.59 -5.25
N HIS A 123 10.70 5.66 -5.24
CA HIS A 123 9.97 6.59 -4.37
C HIS A 123 10.16 6.24 -2.90
N ILE A 124 10.07 4.97 -2.52
CA ILE A 124 10.34 4.49 -1.16
C ILE A 124 11.75 4.89 -0.70
N ALA A 125 12.76 4.66 -1.54
CA ALA A 125 14.13 5.04 -1.27
C ALA A 125 14.30 6.56 -1.07
N SER A 126 13.60 7.37 -1.87
CA SER A 126 13.64 8.83 -1.75
C SER A 126 13.08 9.34 -0.41
N LYS A 127 12.16 8.59 0.22
CA LYS A 127 11.56 8.94 1.52
C LYS A 127 12.36 8.38 2.69
N SER A 128 13.08 7.28 2.51
CA SER A 128 13.95 6.70 3.53
C SER A 128 15.04 5.83 2.91
N LEU A 129 16.27 6.35 2.86
CA LEU A 129 17.45 5.60 2.38
C LEU A 129 17.70 4.30 3.16
N ARG A 130 17.29 4.23 4.43
CA ARG A 130 17.46 3.01 5.25
C ARG A 130 16.67 1.82 4.69
N LEU A 131 15.54 2.08 4.01
CA LEU A 131 14.71 1.03 3.43
C LEU A 131 15.38 0.34 2.23
N GLU A 132 16.38 0.96 1.58
CA GLU A 132 17.14 0.28 0.53
C GLU A 132 17.88 -0.95 1.09
N SER A 133 18.31 -0.91 2.34
CA SER A 133 18.99 -2.05 2.99
C SER A 133 18.01 -3.14 3.49
N ASP A 134 16.70 -2.93 3.37
CA ASP A 134 15.68 -3.89 3.80
C ASP A 134 15.64 -5.10 2.85
N ILE A 135 15.60 -6.31 3.41
CA ILE A 135 15.55 -7.57 2.65
C ILE A 135 14.35 -7.59 1.70
N ARG A 136 13.21 -7.03 2.13
CA ARG A 136 11.97 -6.94 1.34
C ARG A 136 12.17 -6.07 0.11
N TYR A 137 12.85 -4.93 0.29
CA TYR A 137 13.20 -4.02 -0.79
C TYR A 137 14.10 -4.70 -1.82
N GLN A 138 15.16 -5.37 -1.36
CA GLN A 138 16.09 -6.07 -2.24
C GLN A 138 15.44 -7.21 -3.03
N ARG A 139 14.51 -7.94 -2.39
CA ARG A 139 13.72 -8.97 -3.08
C ARG A 139 12.86 -8.36 -4.18
N LEU A 140 12.08 -7.33 -3.87
CA LEU A 140 11.20 -6.66 -4.85
C LEU A 140 12.01 -5.99 -5.97
N LEU A 141 13.17 -5.41 -5.65
CA LEU A 141 14.07 -4.83 -6.64
C LEU A 141 14.58 -5.88 -7.63
N THR A 142 14.93 -7.07 -7.14
CA THR A 142 15.34 -8.19 -7.98
C THR A 142 14.18 -8.64 -8.88
N LEU A 143 12.96 -8.73 -8.34
CA LEU A 143 11.76 -9.09 -9.12
C LEU A 143 11.42 -8.05 -10.19
N SER A 144 11.59 -6.76 -9.90
CA SER A 144 11.30 -5.67 -10.85
C SER A 144 12.20 -5.63 -12.09
N ARG A 145 13.29 -6.40 -12.10
CA ARG A 145 14.29 -6.45 -13.17
C ARG A 145 14.15 -7.68 -14.09
N ARG A 146 13.24 -8.59 -13.76
CA ARG A 146 12.90 -9.76 -14.59
C ARG A 146 12.03 -9.32 -15.76
#